data_AF-A0A383EKT0-F1
#
_entry.id   AF-A0A383EKT0-F1
#
_cell.length_a   1.000
_cell.length_b   1.000
_cell.length_c   1.000
_cell.angle_alpha   90.00
_cell.angle_beta   90.00
_cell.angle_gamma   90.00
#
_symmetry.space_group_name_H-M   'P 1'
#
loop_
_entity.id
_entity.type
_entity.pdbx_description
1 polymer ?
#
loop_
_entity_poly.entity_id
_entity_poly.type
_entity_poly.pdbx_seq_one_letter_code
_entity_poly.pdbx_strand_id
1 'polypeptide(L)'
;MISLEDDQLIILRDADKEAIDYEETDETSAMEATLRSYNTFLSKYELALSLPTDEVRDFLQSRRIAPIDFTRNRLYRIFNEDFTSGGRFYRGWWQNIPRELRQYITIDGEPCSELDYSGQHLLLLYGLEGDEYRWLKGLNDDPYYLEDYGEDVRSLLKVAVLILVNETSETKAIRAIRQKINYEFSYLDSTDDYIKSLIEALKDKHPEIKDQLFSGKGGELQYQDSQIAE
;
A
#
# COMPACT_ATOMS: atom_id res chain seq x y z
N MET A 1 -20.76 -9.01 -9.32
CA MET A 1 -20.34 -9.31 -7.93
C MET A 1 -20.21 -10.82 -7.88
N ILE A 2 -19.00 -11.34 -8.06
CA ILE A 2 -18.74 -12.78 -7.93
C ILE A 2 -18.88 -13.08 -6.44
N SER A 3 -19.87 -13.88 -6.07
CA SER A 3 -19.93 -14.46 -4.72
C SER A 3 -18.76 -15.43 -4.63
N LEU A 4 -17.67 -15.02 -3.99
CA LEU A 4 -16.68 -15.97 -3.54
C LEU A 4 -17.39 -16.90 -2.57
N GLU A 5 -17.29 -18.21 -2.82
CA GLU A 5 -17.76 -19.19 -1.84
C GLU A 5 -17.08 -18.89 -0.51
N ASP A 6 -17.81 -19.06 0.60
CA ASP A 6 -17.37 -18.67 1.95
C ASP A 6 -16.05 -19.31 2.39
N ASP A 7 -15.46 -20.22 1.60
CA ASP A 7 -14.20 -20.89 1.89
C ASP A 7 -12.98 -20.34 1.15
N GLN A 8 -13.09 -19.61 0.03
CA GLN A 8 -11.92 -19.17 -0.72
C GLN A 8 -11.28 -17.90 -0.12
N LEU A 9 -10.25 -18.08 0.70
CA LEU A 9 -9.54 -17.02 1.43
C LEU A 9 -8.34 -16.42 0.68
N ILE A 10 -7.81 -17.17 -0.27
CA ILE A 10 -6.69 -16.79 -1.13
C ILE A 10 -7.24 -16.57 -2.54
N ILE A 11 -6.92 -15.41 -3.13
CA ILE A 11 -7.39 -15.03 -4.47
C ILE A 11 -6.16 -14.81 -5.34
N LEU A 12 -6.05 -15.56 -6.43
CA LEU A 12 -5.10 -15.28 -7.51
C LEU A 12 -5.80 -14.49 -8.61
N ARG A 13 -5.14 -13.45 -9.12
CA ARG A 13 -5.63 -12.65 -10.24
C ARG A 13 -4.72 -12.75 -11.44
N ASP A 14 -5.26 -12.65 -12.65
CA ASP A 14 -4.47 -12.50 -13.86
C ASP A 14 -3.96 -11.05 -14.05
N ALA A 15 -3.30 -10.81 -15.18
CA ALA A 15 -2.79 -9.50 -15.58
C ALA A 15 -3.91 -8.44 -15.74
N ASP A 16 -5.11 -8.87 -16.12
CA ASP A 16 -6.30 -8.03 -16.28
C ASP A 16 -7.06 -7.80 -14.96
N LYS A 17 -6.54 -8.33 -13.84
CA LYS A 17 -7.07 -8.22 -12.47
C LYS A 17 -8.34 -9.04 -12.22
N GLU A 18 -8.64 -9.98 -13.10
CA GLU A 18 -9.73 -10.93 -12.92
C GLU A 18 -9.27 -12.13 -12.09
N ALA A 19 -10.16 -12.66 -11.24
CA ALA A 19 -9.84 -13.80 -10.41
C ALA A 19 -9.76 -15.08 -11.26
N ILE A 20 -8.74 -15.90 -11.02
CA ILE A 20 -8.49 -17.15 -11.74
C ILE A 20 -8.33 -18.32 -10.77
N ASP A 21 -8.65 -19.52 -11.26
CA ASP A 21 -8.41 -20.77 -10.53
C ASP A 21 -6.90 -21.08 -10.49
N TYR A 22 -6.47 -21.77 -9.45
CA TYR A 22 -5.10 -22.25 -9.28
C TYR A 22 -5.11 -23.64 -8.62
N GLU A 23 -4.06 -24.41 -8.86
CA GLU A 23 -3.87 -25.68 -8.15
C GLU A 23 -3.37 -25.43 -6.74
N GLU A 24 -4.03 -26.04 -5.75
CA GLU A 24 -3.58 -25.98 -4.36
C GLU A 24 -2.18 -26.61 -4.21
N THR A 25 -1.36 -25.94 -3.42
CA THR A 25 -0.01 -26.35 -3.05
C THR A 25 0.10 -26.40 -1.53
N ASP A 26 1.15 -27.04 -1.02
CA ASP A 26 1.44 -27.02 0.43
C ASP A 26 1.56 -25.59 0.97
N GLU A 27 2.14 -24.68 0.17
CA GLU A 27 2.31 -23.27 0.53
C GLU A 27 0.97 -22.54 0.62
N THR A 28 0.13 -22.63 -0.42
CA THR A 28 -1.19 -21.97 -0.45
C THR A 28 -2.13 -22.55 0.60
N SER A 29 -2.06 -23.86 0.85
CA SER A 29 -2.80 -24.53 1.92
C SER A 29 -2.39 -24.03 3.31
N ALA A 30 -1.08 -23.84 3.55
CA ALA A 30 -0.57 -23.31 4.80
C ALA A 30 -1.01 -21.85 5.02
N MET A 31 -0.88 -21.00 3.99
CA MET A 31 -1.36 -19.61 4.02
C MET A 31 -2.86 -19.54 4.34
N GLU A 32 -3.66 -20.40 3.69
CA GLU A 32 -5.10 -20.45 3.92
C GLU A 32 -5.43 -20.89 5.35
N ALA A 33 -4.74 -21.91 5.88
CA ALA A 33 -4.93 -22.36 7.25
C ALA A 33 -4.62 -21.25 8.27
N THR A 34 -3.52 -20.52 8.09
CA THR A 34 -3.15 -19.34 8.90
C THR A 34 -4.23 -18.28 8.82
N LEU A 35 -4.66 -17.91 7.62
CA LEU A 35 -5.68 -16.88 7.41
C LEU A 35 -7.04 -17.27 7.98
N ARG A 36 -7.41 -18.55 7.90
CA ARG A 36 -8.65 -19.10 8.50
C ARG A 36 -8.59 -19.03 10.03
N SER A 37 -7.44 -19.37 10.61
CA SER A 37 -7.19 -19.23 12.05
C SER A 37 -7.31 -17.77 12.48
N TYR A 38 -6.67 -16.84 11.77
CA TYR A 38 -6.71 -15.41 12.07
C TYR A 38 -8.13 -14.83 11.94
N ASN A 39 -8.86 -15.16 10.88
CA ASN A 39 -10.26 -14.73 10.71
C ASN A 39 -11.17 -15.31 11.81
N THR A 40 -10.92 -16.54 12.27
CA THR A 40 -11.65 -17.15 13.40
C THR A 40 -11.30 -16.48 14.73
N PHE A 41 -10.07 -16.00 14.90
CA PHE A 41 -9.69 -15.17 16.05
C PHE A 41 -10.40 -13.82 15.99
N LEU A 42 -10.35 -13.15 14.84
CA LEU A 42 -10.90 -11.82 14.64
C LEU A 42 -12.42 -11.77 14.86
N SER A 43 -13.14 -12.83 14.48
CA SER A 43 -14.60 -12.92 14.65
C SER A 43 -15.06 -12.99 16.11
N LYS A 44 -14.14 -13.16 17.07
CA LYS A 44 -14.43 -13.16 18.51
C LYS A 44 -14.54 -11.76 19.10
N TYR A 45 -14.12 -10.74 18.34
CA TYR A 45 -14.04 -9.36 18.80
C TYR A 45 -15.00 -8.47 18.05
N GLU A 46 -15.49 -7.43 18.72
CA GLU A 46 -16.26 -6.35 18.10
C GLU A 46 -15.31 -5.27 17.58
N LEU A 47 -15.29 -5.08 16.26
CA LEU A 47 -14.59 -3.96 15.62
C LEU A 47 -15.60 -2.87 15.31
N ALA A 48 -15.44 -1.70 15.93
CA ALA A 48 -16.38 -0.59 15.81
C ALA A 48 -15.66 0.77 15.70
N LEU A 49 -16.46 1.82 15.51
CA LEU A 49 -16.03 3.20 15.70
C LEU A 49 -16.67 3.75 16.97
N SER A 50 -15.89 4.41 17.81
CA SER A 50 -16.35 5.18 18.99
C SER A 50 -17.00 6.51 18.62
N LEU A 51 -17.75 6.54 17.51
CA LEU A 51 -18.52 7.69 17.03
C LEU A 51 -19.97 7.27 16.77
N PRO A 52 -20.96 8.15 17.04
CA PRO A 52 -22.34 7.91 16.65
C PRO A 52 -22.46 7.66 15.14
N THR A 53 -23.29 6.68 14.75
CA THR A 53 -23.48 6.29 13.35
C THR A 53 -23.93 7.45 12.46
N ASP A 54 -24.72 8.37 13.00
CA ASP A 54 -25.18 9.55 12.26
C ASP A 54 -24.02 10.50 11.93
N GLU A 55 -23.08 10.70 12.87
CA GLU A 55 -21.88 11.52 12.62
C GLU A 55 -20.95 10.89 11.58
N VAL A 56 -20.76 9.57 11.64
CA VAL A 56 -19.98 8.83 10.64
C VAL A 56 -20.63 8.98 9.26
N ARG A 57 -21.96 8.82 9.18
CA ARG A 57 -22.71 8.95 7.93
C ARG A 57 -22.60 10.36 7.35
N ASP A 58 -22.80 11.38 8.17
CA ASP A 58 -22.74 12.78 7.75
C ASP A 58 -21.33 13.15 7.28
N PHE A 59 -20.29 12.67 7.99
CA PHE A 59 -18.90 12.82 7.57
C PHE A 59 -18.65 12.22 6.18
N LEU A 60 -19.05 10.97 5.94
CA LEU A 60 -18.85 10.29 4.66
C LEU A 60 -19.62 10.99 3.53
N GLN A 61 -20.87 11.38 3.77
CA GLN A 61 -21.69 12.10 2.80
C GLN A 61 -21.10 13.47 2.43
N SER A 62 -20.62 14.23 3.42
CA SER A 62 -19.99 15.55 3.19
C SER A 62 -18.78 15.48 2.27
N ARG A 63 -18.07 14.34 2.28
CA ARG A 63 -16.89 14.08 1.44
C ARG A 63 -17.19 13.23 0.20
N ARG A 64 -18.46 12.90 -0.06
CA ARG A 64 -18.90 12.02 -1.17
C ARG A 64 -18.21 10.65 -1.15
N ILE A 65 -17.97 10.11 0.04
CA ILE A 65 -17.37 8.79 0.26
C ILE A 65 -18.50 7.77 0.44
N ALA A 66 -18.32 6.58 -0.12
CA ALA A 66 -19.28 5.49 0.02
C ALA A 66 -19.45 5.08 1.50
N PRO A 67 -20.65 4.58 1.91
CA PRO A 67 -20.85 4.05 3.25
C PRO A 67 -19.86 2.94 3.59
N ILE A 68 -19.46 2.88 4.86
CA ILE A 68 -18.61 1.79 5.38
C ILE A 68 -19.49 0.55 5.56
N ASP A 69 -19.04 -0.55 4.97
CA ASP A 69 -19.64 -1.87 5.16
C ASP A 69 -18.98 -2.56 6.37
N PHE A 70 -19.53 -2.33 7.56
CA PHE A 70 -19.03 -2.89 8.83
C PHE A 70 -19.14 -4.41 8.90
N THR A 71 -19.87 -5.06 7.98
CA THR A 71 -19.94 -6.53 7.91
C THR A 71 -18.65 -7.14 7.35
N ARG A 72 -17.77 -6.33 6.74
CA ARG A 72 -16.48 -6.79 6.21
C ARG A 72 -15.44 -6.92 7.31
N ASN A 73 -15.60 -7.94 8.12
CA ASN A 73 -14.72 -8.29 9.23
C ASN A 73 -13.83 -9.50 8.96
N ARG A 74 -13.64 -9.83 7.68
CA ARG A 74 -12.84 -10.97 7.23
C ARG A 74 -11.78 -10.52 6.24
N LEU A 75 -10.56 -11.00 6.44
CA LEU A 75 -9.41 -10.74 5.59
C LEU A 75 -9.22 -11.82 4.54
N TYR A 76 -8.71 -11.40 3.39
CA TYR A 76 -8.35 -12.23 2.23
C TYR A 76 -6.93 -11.87 1.79
N ARG A 77 -6.14 -12.83 1.31
CA ARG A 77 -4.90 -12.51 0.61
C ARG A 77 -5.14 -12.47 -0.89
N ILE A 78 -4.62 -11.45 -1.55
CA ILE A 78 -4.82 -11.25 -3.00
C ILE A 78 -3.46 -11.19 -3.68
N PHE A 79 -3.19 -12.21 -4.49
CA PHE A 79 -2.01 -12.36 -5.34
C PHE A 79 -2.29 -11.90 -6.77
N ASN A 80 -1.24 -11.55 -7.50
CA ASN A 80 -1.33 -11.12 -8.90
C ASN A 80 -0.35 -11.92 -9.75
N GLU A 81 -0.86 -12.55 -10.81
CA GLU A 81 -0.16 -13.38 -11.80
C GLU A 81 0.44 -14.66 -11.22
N ASP A 82 1.13 -14.57 -10.09
CA ASP A 82 1.71 -15.68 -9.33
C ASP A 82 1.66 -15.44 -7.81
N PHE A 83 2.13 -16.42 -7.03
CA PHE A 83 2.16 -16.38 -5.56
C PHE A 83 3.38 -15.62 -4.98
N THR A 84 4.15 -14.94 -5.82
CA THR A 84 5.31 -14.11 -5.42
C THR A 84 5.06 -12.61 -5.62
N SER A 85 3.85 -12.24 -6.06
CA SER A 85 3.44 -10.88 -6.35
C SER A 85 2.10 -10.54 -5.70
N GLY A 86 2.03 -9.42 -4.97
CA GLY A 86 0.86 -9.05 -4.18
C GLY A 86 0.86 -9.72 -2.81
N GLY A 87 -0.14 -10.53 -2.49
CA GLY A 87 -0.18 -11.33 -1.27
C GLY A 87 -0.59 -10.61 0.02
N ARG A 88 -0.71 -9.28 0.00
CA ARG A 88 -1.22 -8.48 1.15
C ARG A 88 -2.62 -8.93 1.60
N PHE A 89 -2.93 -8.66 2.86
CA PHE A 89 -4.26 -8.82 3.43
C PHE A 89 -5.20 -7.69 2.99
N TYR A 90 -6.42 -8.04 2.59
CA TYR A 90 -7.44 -7.11 2.09
C TYR A 90 -8.82 -7.40 2.68
N ARG A 91 -9.72 -6.43 2.44
CA ARG A 91 -11.18 -6.45 2.69
C ARG A 91 -11.64 -6.20 4.11
N GLY A 92 -10.75 -6.02 5.08
CA GLY A 92 -11.17 -5.49 6.39
C GLY A 92 -11.72 -4.08 6.22
N TRP A 93 -12.90 -3.79 6.77
CA TRP A 93 -13.52 -2.46 6.63
C TRP A 93 -12.56 -1.35 7.11
N TRP A 94 -11.81 -1.62 8.19
CA TRP A 94 -10.84 -0.71 8.80
C TRP A 94 -9.69 -0.31 7.86
N GLN A 95 -9.39 -1.10 6.82
CA GLN A 95 -8.28 -0.80 5.90
C GLN A 95 -8.60 0.37 4.95
N ASN A 96 -9.87 0.57 4.62
CA ASN A 96 -10.32 1.54 3.60
C ASN A 96 -11.10 2.73 4.18
N ILE A 97 -11.12 2.90 5.51
CA ILE A 97 -11.77 4.07 6.10
C ILE A 97 -10.90 5.33 5.97
N PRO A 98 -11.54 6.52 5.88
CA PRO A 98 -10.85 7.81 5.94
C PRO A 98 -9.92 7.91 7.15
N ARG A 99 -8.74 8.50 6.96
CA ARG A 99 -7.72 8.64 8.02
C ARG A 99 -8.27 9.31 9.28
N GLU A 100 -9.18 10.27 9.13
CA GLU A 100 -9.78 11.00 10.26
C GLU A 100 -10.65 10.11 11.13
N LEU A 101 -11.20 9.02 10.57
CA LEU A 101 -12.03 8.06 11.30
C LEU A 101 -11.20 6.97 12.00
N ARG A 102 -9.93 6.75 11.60
CA ARG A 102 -9.08 5.67 12.16
C ARG A 102 -8.82 5.80 13.65
N GLN A 103 -8.69 7.03 14.15
CA GLN A 103 -8.50 7.29 15.58
C GLN A 103 -9.67 6.84 16.46
N TYR A 104 -10.85 6.60 15.86
CA TYR A 104 -12.04 6.16 16.58
C TYR A 104 -12.23 4.65 16.53
N ILE A 105 -11.35 3.89 15.85
CA ILE A 105 -11.42 2.43 15.82
C ILE A 105 -11.28 1.89 17.24
N THR A 106 -12.19 0.99 17.60
CA THR A 106 -12.17 0.26 18.88
C THR A 106 -12.21 -1.24 18.66
N ILE A 107 -11.59 -1.99 19.56
CA ILE A 107 -11.74 -3.45 19.71
C ILE A 107 -12.43 -3.69 21.04
N ASP A 108 -13.61 -4.30 21.03
CA ASP A 108 -14.45 -4.52 22.23
C ASP A 108 -14.72 -3.23 23.03
N GLY A 109 -14.88 -2.11 22.32
CA GLY A 109 -15.09 -0.78 22.91
C GLY A 109 -13.81 -0.10 23.43
N GLU A 110 -12.68 -0.80 23.46
CA GLU A 110 -11.40 -0.23 23.87
C GLU A 110 -10.69 0.47 22.69
N PRO A 111 -10.10 1.67 22.90
CA PRO A 111 -9.46 2.44 21.84
C PRO A 111 -8.19 1.78 21.31
N CYS A 112 -7.98 1.88 20.00
CA CYS A 112 -6.78 1.35 19.34
C CYS A 112 -5.67 2.41 19.16
N SER A 113 -4.44 1.93 19.03
CA SER A 113 -3.30 2.72 18.53
C SER A 113 -2.68 2.00 17.33
N GLU A 114 -2.36 2.77 16.28
CA GLU A 114 -1.78 2.25 15.03
C GLU A 114 -0.26 2.52 15.05
N LEU A 115 0.53 1.45 14.92
CA LEU A 115 1.96 1.53 14.67
C LEU A 115 2.19 1.27 13.18
N ASP A 116 2.90 2.17 12.50
CA ASP A 116 3.10 2.13 11.05
C ASP A 116 4.57 2.30 10.69
N TYR A 117 5.00 1.59 9.64
CA TYR A 117 6.34 1.70 9.09
C TYR A 117 6.43 2.84 8.08
N SER A 118 7.21 3.87 8.42
CA SER A 118 7.40 5.00 7.51
C SER A 118 8.30 4.64 6.33
N GLY A 119 7.81 4.81 5.10
CA GLY A 119 8.62 4.62 3.88
C GLY A 119 8.94 3.17 3.55
N GLN A 120 8.10 2.23 4.01
CA GLN A 120 8.29 0.78 3.94
C GLN A 120 8.90 0.28 2.62
N HIS A 121 8.29 0.57 1.46
CA HIS A 121 8.79 0.08 0.17
C HIS A 121 10.20 0.56 -0.17
N LEU A 122 10.52 1.82 0.15
CA LEU A 122 11.87 2.35 -0.11
C LEU A 122 12.88 1.68 0.81
N LEU A 123 12.54 1.49 2.09
CA LEU A 123 13.42 0.81 3.05
C LEU A 123 13.61 -0.67 2.71
N LEU A 124 12.56 -1.35 2.23
CA LEU A 124 12.66 -2.73 1.73
C LEU A 124 13.62 -2.84 0.55
N LEU A 125 13.61 -1.88 -0.38
CA LEU A 125 14.56 -1.87 -1.50
C LEU A 125 16.00 -1.80 -1.01
N TYR A 126 16.30 -0.96 -0.01
CA TYR A 126 17.63 -0.93 0.60
C TYR A 126 18.00 -2.29 1.20
N GLY A 127 17.08 -2.89 1.98
CA GLY A 127 17.31 -4.19 2.60
C GLY A 127 17.57 -5.31 1.59
N LEU A 128 16.88 -5.31 0.45
CA LEU A 128 17.07 -6.29 -0.63
C LEU A 128 18.41 -6.13 -1.34
N GLU A 129 18.95 -4.91 -1.42
CA GLU A 129 20.31 -4.66 -1.92
C GLU A 129 21.39 -4.90 -0.85
N GLY A 130 21.00 -5.36 0.34
CA GLY A 130 21.91 -5.68 1.45
C GLY A 130 22.36 -4.46 2.26
N ASP A 131 21.68 -3.33 2.09
CA ASP A 131 21.98 -2.06 2.75
C ASP A 131 20.89 -1.67 3.76
N GLU A 132 21.23 -0.75 4.67
CA GLU A 132 20.27 -0.17 5.59
C GLU A 132 20.30 1.36 5.49
N TYR A 133 19.23 1.94 4.93
CA TYR A 133 19.13 3.38 4.66
C TYR A 133 19.54 4.26 5.85
N ARG A 134 19.05 3.91 7.05
CA ARG A 134 19.30 4.67 8.28
C ARG A 134 20.76 4.63 8.73
N TRP A 135 21.49 3.57 8.38
CA TRP A 135 22.92 3.45 8.67
C TRP A 135 23.75 4.22 7.65
N LEU A 136 23.33 4.19 6.38
CA LEU A 136 24.01 4.88 5.30
C LEU A 136 23.82 6.40 5.33
N LYS A 137 22.58 6.87 5.55
CA LYS A 137 22.20 8.29 5.46
C LYS A 137 21.96 8.95 6.82
N GLY A 138 21.86 8.16 7.88
CA GLY A 138 21.64 8.64 9.25
C GLY A 138 20.18 8.61 9.70
N LEU A 139 19.98 8.62 11.02
CA LEU A 139 18.65 8.48 11.64
C LEU A 139 17.71 9.67 11.36
N ASN A 140 18.26 10.85 11.12
CA ASN A 140 17.47 12.08 10.93
C ASN A 140 17.24 12.42 9.44
N ASP A 141 17.85 11.70 8.51
CA ASP A 141 17.64 11.96 7.08
C ASP A 141 16.26 11.47 6.65
N ASP A 142 15.60 12.26 5.81
CA ASP A 142 14.29 11.91 5.25
C ASP A 142 14.47 11.36 3.83
N PRO A 143 14.06 10.11 3.56
CA PRO A 143 14.21 9.48 2.24
C PRO A 143 13.44 10.16 1.13
N TYR A 144 12.52 11.06 1.45
CA TYR A 144 11.72 11.76 0.46
C TYR A 144 11.98 13.27 0.46
N TYR A 145 13.03 13.76 1.14
CA TYR A 145 13.41 15.17 1.11
C TYR A 145 14.57 15.43 0.14
N LEU A 146 14.36 16.39 -0.77
CA LEU A 146 15.37 16.91 -1.69
C LEU A 146 15.56 18.40 -1.43
N GLU A 147 16.77 18.81 -1.05
CA GLU A 147 17.06 20.19 -0.60
C GLU A 147 16.71 21.23 -1.68
N ASP A 148 17.04 20.97 -2.94
CA ASP A 148 16.79 21.88 -4.07
C ASP A 148 15.29 22.08 -4.38
N TYR A 149 14.42 21.23 -3.86
CA TYR A 149 12.98 21.23 -4.12
C TYR A 149 12.14 21.64 -2.90
N GLY A 150 12.67 21.47 -1.69
CA GLY A 150 11.97 21.74 -0.45
C GLY A 150 10.86 20.75 -0.11
N GLU A 151 10.10 21.07 0.95
CA GLU A 151 9.10 20.17 1.55
C GLU A 151 7.88 19.90 0.66
N ASP A 152 7.53 20.83 -0.22
CA ASP A 152 6.33 20.79 -1.05
C ASP A 152 6.30 19.57 -1.99
N VAL A 153 7.48 19.05 -2.34
CA VAL A 153 7.68 17.94 -3.27
C VAL A 153 7.75 16.58 -2.55
N ARG A 154 7.94 16.56 -1.23
CA ARG A 154 8.10 15.34 -0.43
C ARG A 154 6.93 14.36 -0.60
N SER A 155 5.71 14.88 -0.58
CA SER A 155 4.49 14.06 -0.73
C SER A 155 4.40 13.44 -2.13
N LEU A 156 4.83 14.17 -3.16
CA LEU A 156 4.91 13.65 -4.53
C LEU A 156 5.97 12.54 -4.63
N LEU A 157 7.15 12.73 -4.01
CA LEU A 157 8.25 11.76 -4.07
C LEU A 157 7.87 10.38 -3.51
N LYS A 158 7.07 10.35 -2.44
CA LYS A 158 6.50 9.09 -1.91
C LYS A 158 5.72 8.33 -2.96
N VAL A 159 4.86 9.03 -3.70
CA VAL A 159 4.05 8.42 -4.76
C VAL A 159 4.91 8.10 -5.99
N ALA A 160 5.86 8.97 -6.33
CA ALA A 160 6.76 8.79 -7.46
C ALA A 160 7.61 7.53 -7.30
N VAL A 161 8.20 7.28 -6.13
CA VAL A 161 8.97 6.05 -5.86
C VAL A 161 8.12 4.80 -6.13
N LEU A 162 6.86 4.77 -5.66
CA LEU A 162 5.96 3.64 -5.91
C LEU A 162 5.67 3.45 -7.41
N ILE A 163 5.45 4.55 -8.15
CA ILE A 163 5.23 4.51 -9.61
C ILE A 163 6.48 3.99 -10.31
N LEU A 164 7.65 4.54 -9.99
CA LEU A 164 8.91 4.22 -10.66
C LEU A 164 9.29 2.76 -10.46
N VAL A 165 9.12 2.21 -9.26
CA VAL A 165 9.44 0.80 -9.00
C VAL A 165 8.47 -0.15 -9.71
N ASN A 166 7.21 0.26 -9.90
CA ASN A 166 6.18 -0.59 -10.51
C ASN A 166 6.17 -0.54 -12.05
N GLU A 167 6.66 0.54 -12.66
CA GLU A 167 6.55 0.77 -14.11
C GLU A 167 7.88 0.55 -14.83
N THR A 168 7.93 -0.33 -15.82
CA THR A 168 9.18 -0.63 -16.57
C THR A 168 9.50 0.39 -17.67
N SER A 169 8.55 1.27 -18.00
CA SER A 169 8.72 2.31 -19.01
C SER A 169 8.82 3.71 -18.40
N GLU A 170 9.97 4.36 -18.57
CA GLU A 170 10.18 5.75 -18.14
C GLU A 170 9.10 6.71 -18.65
N THR A 171 8.74 6.61 -19.94
CA THR A 171 7.68 7.43 -20.54
C THR A 171 6.33 7.27 -19.84
N LYS A 172 5.96 6.02 -19.50
CA LYS A 172 4.69 5.76 -18.79
C LYS A 172 4.76 6.26 -17.34
N ALA A 173 5.90 6.10 -16.67
CA ALA A 173 6.09 6.59 -15.31
C ALA A 173 6.00 8.12 -15.25
N ILE A 174 6.67 8.84 -16.16
CA ILE A 174 6.57 10.30 -16.28
C ILE A 174 5.11 10.72 -16.48
N ARG A 175 4.37 10.03 -17.35
CA ARG A 175 2.94 10.31 -17.58
C ARG A 175 2.11 10.10 -16.31
N ALA A 176 2.37 9.02 -15.55
CA ALA A 176 1.67 8.73 -14.30
C ALA A 176 1.99 9.76 -13.21
N ILE A 177 3.26 10.16 -13.06
CA ILE A 177 3.69 11.22 -12.14
C ILE A 177 3.02 12.55 -12.53
N ARG A 178 3.01 12.91 -13.82
CA ARG A 178 2.32 14.10 -14.32
C ARG A 178 0.83 14.09 -13.96
N GLN A 179 0.19 12.94 -14.09
CA GLN A 179 -1.22 12.78 -13.70
C GLN A 179 -1.40 13.08 -12.21
N LYS A 180 -0.55 12.53 -11.34
CA LYS A 180 -0.58 12.83 -9.90
C LYS A 180 -0.37 14.31 -9.62
N ILE A 181 0.56 14.96 -10.31
CA ILE A 181 0.77 16.41 -10.19
C ILE A 181 -0.52 17.16 -10.55
N ASN A 182 -1.10 16.90 -11.71
CA ASN A 182 -2.27 17.66 -12.17
C ASN A 182 -3.51 17.51 -11.28
N TYR A 183 -3.70 16.36 -10.62
CA TYR A 183 -4.89 16.09 -9.81
C TYR A 183 -4.69 16.33 -8.30
N GLU A 184 -3.50 16.06 -7.77
CA GLU A 184 -3.25 16.02 -6.32
C GLU A 184 -2.19 17.04 -5.88
N PHE A 185 -1.27 17.42 -6.77
CA PHE A 185 -0.16 18.33 -6.46
C PHE A 185 -0.06 19.48 -7.47
N SER A 186 -1.21 20.08 -7.83
CA SER A 186 -1.32 21.06 -8.93
C SER A 186 -0.57 22.38 -8.69
N TYR A 187 0.00 22.54 -7.51
CA TYR A 187 0.92 23.62 -7.13
C TYR A 187 2.36 23.39 -7.61
N LEU A 188 2.70 22.19 -8.13
CA LEU A 188 4.00 21.86 -8.71
C LEU A 188 3.98 21.96 -10.24
N ASP A 189 5.15 22.14 -10.86
CA ASP A 189 5.28 22.07 -12.32
C ASP A 189 5.05 20.62 -12.81
N SER A 190 4.42 20.46 -13.97
CA SER A 190 4.06 19.17 -14.57
C SER A 190 4.73 18.93 -15.93
N THR A 191 5.68 19.80 -16.31
CA THR A 191 6.54 19.65 -17.49
C THR A 191 7.37 18.36 -17.43
N ASP A 192 7.67 17.79 -18.60
CA ASP A 192 8.58 16.65 -18.73
C ASP A 192 9.94 16.93 -18.11
N ASP A 193 10.48 18.14 -18.32
CA ASP A 193 11.80 18.53 -17.82
C ASP A 193 11.81 18.56 -16.29
N TYR A 194 10.80 19.16 -15.65
CA TYR A 194 10.69 19.16 -14.19
C TYR A 194 10.61 17.75 -13.61
N ILE A 195 9.76 16.88 -14.19
CA ILE A 195 9.59 15.50 -13.72
C ILE A 195 10.89 14.69 -13.91
N LYS A 196 11.58 14.87 -15.04
CA LYS A 196 12.87 14.19 -15.28
C LYS A 196 13.94 14.66 -14.29
N SER A 197 14.05 15.97 -14.06
CA SER A 197 14.98 16.49 -13.05
C SER A 197 14.68 15.93 -11.65
N LEU A 198 13.39 15.79 -11.31
CA LEU A 198 13.00 15.18 -10.04
C LEU A 198 13.42 13.71 -9.94
N ILE A 199 13.25 12.95 -11.02
CA ILE A 199 13.67 11.54 -11.08
C ILE A 199 15.19 11.42 -10.96
N GLU A 200 15.97 12.28 -11.62
CA GLU A 200 17.43 12.28 -11.51
C GLU A 200 17.88 12.67 -10.10
N ALA A 201 17.29 13.70 -9.50
CA ALA A 201 17.60 14.07 -8.11
C ALA A 201 17.27 12.94 -7.11
N LEU A 202 16.19 12.17 -7.36
CA LEU A 202 15.86 10.99 -6.58
C LEU A 202 16.92 9.89 -6.75
N LYS A 203 17.38 9.61 -7.98
CA LYS A 203 18.47 8.66 -8.25
C LYS A 203 19.77 9.07 -7.57
N ASP A 204 20.07 10.37 -7.56
CA ASP A 204 21.26 10.93 -6.91
C ASP A 204 21.20 10.80 -5.39
N LYS A 205 20.02 10.97 -4.79
CA LYS A 205 19.82 10.74 -3.35
C LYS A 205 19.93 9.24 -2.99
N HIS A 206 19.49 8.37 -3.90
CA HIS A 206 19.38 6.92 -3.67
C HIS A 206 20.21 6.08 -4.65
N PRO A 207 21.54 6.26 -4.72
CA PRO A 207 22.37 5.56 -5.69
C PRO A 207 22.38 4.03 -5.46
N GLU A 208 22.11 3.57 -4.24
CA GLU A 208 22.09 2.15 -3.88
C GLU A 208 20.90 1.40 -4.47
N ILE A 209 19.75 2.08 -4.64
CA ILE A 209 18.51 1.46 -5.15
C ILE A 209 18.07 2.00 -6.51
N LYS A 210 18.89 2.84 -7.17
CA LYS A 210 18.53 3.48 -8.44
C LYS A 210 18.20 2.48 -9.55
N ASP A 211 18.87 1.32 -9.56
CA ASP A 211 18.66 0.26 -10.56
C ASP A 211 17.35 -0.51 -10.31
N GLN A 212 16.73 -0.32 -9.15
CA GLN A 212 15.40 -0.84 -8.83
C GLN A 212 14.29 0.08 -9.33
N LEU A 213 14.60 1.34 -9.66
CA LEU A 213 13.68 2.19 -10.40
C LEU A 213 13.51 1.62 -11.80
N PHE A 214 12.25 1.54 -12.25
CA PHE A 214 11.83 0.91 -13.49
C PHE A 214 11.98 -0.61 -13.57
N SER A 215 12.11 -1.28 -12.43
CA SER A 215 12.28 -2.74 -12.38
C SER A 215 10.98 -3.54 -12.56
N GLY A 216 9.81 -2.94 -12.31
CA GLY A 216 8.53 -3.66 -12.28
C GLY A 216 8.31 -4.47 -10.99
N LYS A 217 9.19 -4.37 -9.99
CA LYS A 217 9.15 -5.15 -8.74
C LYS A 217 8.09 -4.69 -7.73
N GLY A 218 7.15 -3.83 -8.13
CA GLY A 218 6.10 -3.33 -7.23
C GLY A 218 5.29 -4.46 -6.59
N GLY A 219 4.94 -5.49 -7.36
CA GLY A 219 4.23 -6.68 -6.87
C GLY A 219 5.05 -7.53 -5.90
N GLU A 220 6.34 -7.74 -6.20
CA GLU A 220 7.28 -8.46 -5.33
C GLU A 220 7.47 -7.75 -3.98
N LEU A 221 7.61 -6.42 -3.99
CA LEU A 221 7.68 -5.64 -2.74
C LEU A 221 6.41 -5.77 -1.90
N GLN A 222 5.23 -5.83 -2.53
CA GLN A 222 3.99 -6.09 -1.80
C GLN A 222 3.98 -7.50 -1.19
N TYR A 223 4.55 -8.48 -1.88
CA TYR A 223 4.68 -9.83 -1.36
C TYR A 223 5.59 -9.86 -0.14
N GLN A 224 6.78 -9.28 -0.21
CA GLN A 224 7.69 -9.16 0.93
C GLN A 224 7.03 -8.45 2.12
N ASP A 225 6.34 -7.34 1.87
CA ASP A 225 5.56 -6.63 2.89
C ASP A 225 4.47 -7.51 3.51
N SER A 226 3.81 -8.36 2.72
CA SER A 226 2.81 -9.30 3.22
C SER A 226 3.39 -10.40 4.10
N GLN A 227 4.63 -10.84 3.83
CA GLN A 227 5.34 -11.83 4.64
C GLN A 227 5.79 -11.25 5.99
N ILE A 228 6.06 -9.94 6.06
CA ILE A 228 6.38 -9.25 7.33
C ILE A 228 5.12 -9.13 8.22
N ALA A 229 3.95 -9.00 7.61
CA ALA A 229 2.69 -8.82 8.31
C ALA A 229 2.06 -10.12 8.83
N GLU A 230 2.45 -11.28 8.28
CA GLU A 230 1.99 -12.62 8.66
C GLU A 230 2.69 -13.14 9.93
#